data_AF-A0A849M3U7-F1
#
_entry.id   AF-A0A849M3U7-F1
#
_cell.length_a   1.000
_cell.length_b   1.000
_cell.length_c   1.000
_cell.angle_alpha   90.00
_cell.angle_beta   90.00
_cell.angle_gamma   90.00
#
_symmetry.space_group_name_H-M   'P 1'
#
loop_
_entity.id
_entity.type
_entity.pdbx_description
1 polymer ?
#
loop_
_entity_poly.entity_id
_entity_poly.type
_entity_poly.pdbx_seq_one_letter_code
_entity_poly.pdbx_strand_id
1 'polypeptide(L)'
;MAKKNKTIFTKTVKKVSQNSGSILVVIVVFIIIAVFLFADRGTLFFYKSYSDKEKLEQEIEQLEKKRDELKEEKDKLKNDPEYIEKIAREKYKMKKKEEKVYQVEMDKD
;
A
#
# COMPACT_ATOMS: atom_id res chain seq x y z
N MET A 1 -9.57 -68.19 -20.51
CA MET A 1 -9.05 -67.07 -21.31
C MET A 1 -8.66 -65.90 -20.37
N ALA A 2 -7.44 -65.84 -19.82
CA ALA A 2 -7.09 -64.77 -18.85
C ALA A 2 -5.59 -64.45 -18.71
N LYS A 3 -4.73 -64.85 -19.66
CA LYS A 3 -3.26 -64.73 -19.50
C LYS A 3 -2.61 -63.61 -20.33
N LYS A 4 -3.35 -62.93 -21.22
CA LYS A 4 -2.80 -61.93 -22.16
C LYS A 4 -2.65 -60.52 -21.59
N ASN A 5 -3.39 -60.17 -20.52
CA ASN A 5 -3.38 -58.81 -19.94
C ASN A 5 -2.24 -58.55 -18.93
N LYS A 6 -1.67 -59.59 -18.30
CA LYS A 6 -0.54 -59.40 -17.36
C LYS A 6 0.79 -59.05 -18.06
N THR A 7 0.96 -59.42 -19.33
CA THR A 7 2.19 -59.17 -20.10
C THR A 7 2.27 -57.79 -20.74
N ILE A 8 1.13 -57.10 -20.89
CA ILE A 8 1.09 -55.74 -21.47
C ILE A 8 1.55 -54.72 -20.42
N PHE A 9 1.06 -54.86 -19.18
CA PHE A 9 1.41 -53.97 -18.07
C PHE A 9 2.90 -54.06 -17.68
N THR A 10 3.49 -55.26 -17.68
CA THR A 10 4.91 -55.42 -17.33
C THR A 10 5.85 -54.89 -18.42
N LYS A 11 5.42 -54.82 -19.69
CA LYS A 11 6.20 -54.20 -20.77
C LYS A 11 6.25 -52.67 -20.65
N THR A 12 5.18 -52.03 -20.21
CA THR A 12 5.12 -50.57 -20.01
C THR A 12 6.04 -50.13 -18.86
N VAL A 13 6.05 -50.87 -17.75
CA VAL A 13 6.92 -50.56 -16.60
C VAL A 13 8.39 -50.88 -16.88
N LYS A 14 8.69 -51.92 -17.67
CA LYS A 14 10.06 -52.25 -18.08
C LYS A 14 10.65 -51.22 -19.06
N LYS A 15 9.83 -50.60 -19.92
CA LYS A 15 10.25 -49.48 -20.79
C LYS A 15 10.46 -48.17 -20.00
N VAL A 16 9.69 -47.96 -18.94
CA VAL A 16 9.93 -46.87 -17.96
C VAL A 16 11.24 -47.09 -17.19
N SER A 17 11.59 -48.34 -16.86
CA SER A 17 12.87 -48.67 -16.19
C SER A 17 14.12 -48.46 -17.06
N GLN A 18 14.01 -48.53 -18.39
CA GLN A 18 15.14 -48.26 -19.30
C GLN A 18 15.33 -46.76 -19.59
N ASN A 19 14.33 -45.93 -19.28
CA ASN A 19 14.34 -44.48 -19.45
C ASN A 19 14.42 -43.71 -18.12
N SER A 20 14.93 -44.37 -17.05
CA SER A 20 15.02 -43.80 -15.70
C SER A 20 15.78 -42.45 -15.67
N GLY A 21 16.75 -42.26 -16.57
CA GLY A 21 17.45 -40.97 -16.74
C GLY A 21 16.57 -39.86 -17.33
N SER A 22 15.67 -40.17 -18.26
CA SER A 22 14.76 -39.19 -18.87
C SER A 22 13.72 -38.67 -17.87
N ILE A 23 13.21 -39.54 -16.97
CA ILE A 23 12.29 -39.13 -15.90
C ILE A 23 12.98 -38.14 -14.94
N LEU A 24 14.24 -38.43 -14.57
CA LEU A 24 15.04 -37.55 -13.72
C LEU A 24 15.27 -36.18 -14.35
N VAL A 25 15.55 -36.13 -15.66
CA VAL A 25 15.71 -34.87 -16.40
C VAL A 25 14.40 -34.07 -16.41
N VAL A 26 13.26 -34.70 -16.63
CA VAL A 26 11.96 -34.02 -16.61
C VAL A 26 11.64 -33.46 -15.22
N ILE A 27 11.95 -34.22 -14.15
CA ILE A 27 11.77 -33.75 -12.77
C ILE A 27 12.70 -32.57 -12.47
N VAL A 28 13.96 -32.63 -12.89
CA VAL A 28 14.92 -31.53 -12.70
C VAL A 28 14.48 -30.28 -13.47
N VAL A 29 14.03 -30.42 -14.72
CA VAL A 29 13.50 -29.30 -15.51
C VAL A 29 12.24 -28.73 -14.86
N PHE A 30 11.36 -29.58 -14.32
CA PHE A 30 10.16 -29.13 -13.62
C PHE A 30 10.50 -28.39 -12.32
N ILE A 31 11.48 -28.87 -11.55
CA ILE A 31 11.99 -28.17 -10.36
C ILE A 31 12.62 -26.85 -10.76
N ILE A 32 13.39 -26.79 -11.85
CA ILE A 32 13.96 -25.55 -12.37
C ILE A 32 12.85 -24.58 -12.73
N ILE A 33 11.83 -24.99 -13.49
CA ILE A 33 10.68 -24.14 -13.84
C ILE A 33 9.93 -23.70 -12.59
N ALA A 34 9.68 -24.60 -11.64
CA ALA A 34 9.03 -24.26 -10.38
C ALA A 34 9.88 -23.25 -9.60
N VAL A 35 11.18 -23.44 -9.49
CA VAL A 35 12.10 -22.47 -8.86
C VAL A 35 12.10 -21.17 -9.65
N PHE A 36 12.07 -21.15 -10.98
CA PHE A 36 11.95 -19.89 -11.73
C PHE A 36 10.61 -19.18 -11.48
N LEU A 37 9.50 -19.92 -11.38
CA LEU A 37 8.16 -19.37 -11.09
C LEU A 37 7.98 -18.95 -9.62
N PHE A 38 8.64 -19.62 -8.67
CA PHE A 38 8.49 -19.40 -7.22
C PHE A 38 9.67 -18.62 -6.59
N ALA A 39 10.88 -18.66 -7.17
CA ALA A 39 12.01 -17.83 -6.76
C ALA A 39 11.76 -16.37 -7.14
N ASP A 40 11.10 -16.14 -8.27
CA ASP A 40 10.35 -14.91 -8.49
C ASP A 40 9.05 -14.93 -7.68
N ARG A 41 9.19 -14.77 -6.36
CA ARG A 41 8.34 -13.83 -5.59
C ARG A 41 8.41 -12.39 -6.18
N GLY A 42 8.63 -12.23 -7.49
CA GLY A 42 9.42 -11.17 -8.10
C GLY A 42 8.72 -10.37 -9.20
N THR A 43 7.54 -10.78 -9.67
CA THR A 43 6.73 -9.92 -10.57
C THR A 43 5.56 -9.26 -9.86
N LEU A 44 4.89 -9.97 -8.94
CA LEU A 44 3.75 -9.39 -8.19
C LEU A 44 4.18 -8.47 -7.05
N PHE A 45 5.35 -8.70 -6.45
CA PHE A 45 5.82 -7.88 -5.33
C PHE A 45 6.41 -6.53 -5.78
N PHE A 46 6.93 -6.45 -7.01
CA PHE A 46 7.46 -5.20 -7.57
C PHE A 46 6.36 -4.16 -7.80
N TYR A 47 5.16 -4.56 -8.20
CA TYR A 47 4.06 -3.61 -8.42
C TYR A 47 3.60 -2.95 -7.12
N LYS A 48 3.49 -3.74 -6.05
CA LYS A 48 3.10 -3.23 -4.72
C LYS A 48 4.18 -2.35 -4.12
N SER A 49 5.44 -2.75 -4.27
CA SER A 49 6.59 -1.96 -3.80
C SER A 49 6.73 -0.63 -4.53
N TYR A 50 6.38 -0.57 -5.82
CA TYR A 50 6.40 0.68 -6.58
C TYR A 50 5.26 1.62 -6.16
N SER A 51 4.04 1.10 -6.01
CA SER A 51 2.91 1.91 -5.53
C SER A 51 3.08 2.37 -4.08
N ASP A 52 3.71 1.56 -3.24
CA ASP A 52 3.95 1.91 -1.84
C ASP A 52 5.02 2.99 -1.73
N LYS A 53 6.04 2.98 -2.60
CA LYS A 53 7.01 4.07 -2.72
C LYS A 53 6.38 5.39 -3.14
N GLU A 54 5.57 5.35 -4.20
CA GLU A 54 4.90 6.55 -4.72
C GLU A 54 3.94 7.16 -3.67
N LYS A 55 3.20 6.33 -2.94
CA LYS A 55 2.35 6.79 -1.83
C LYS A 55 3.16 7.41 -0.70
N LEU A 56 4.28 6.79 -0.32
CA LEU A 56 5.13 7.32 0.75
C LEU A 56 5.75 8.67 0.34
N GLU A 57 6.17 8.81 -0.92
CA GLU A 57 6.68 10.08 -1.43
C GLU A 57 5.61 11.17 -1.44
N GLN A 58 4.39 10.85 -1.87
CA GLN A 58 3.25 11.78 -1.80
C GLN A 58 2.91 12.16 -0.36
N GLU A 59 2.98 11.22 0.58
CA GLU A 59 2.72 11.47 2.00
C GLU A 59 3.79 12.40 2.60
N ILE A 60 5.07 12.19 2.24
CA ILE A 60 6.18 13.08 2.64
C ILE A 60 5.92 14.50 2.12
N GLU A 61 5.59 14.66 0.83
CA GLU A 61 5.35 15.99 0.25
C GLU A 61 4.17 16.69 0.93
N GLN A 62 3.09 15.97 1.23
CA GLN A 62 1.94 16.52 1.95
C GLN A 62 2.27 16.93 3.38
N LEU A 63 3.08 16.13 4.08
CA LEU A 63 3.54 16.43 5.43
C LEU A 63 4.49 17.63 5.46
N GLU A 64 5.37 17.76 4.48
CA GLU A 64 6.25 18.92 4.33
C GLU A 64 5.48 20.21 4.07
N LYS A 65 4.49 20.18 3.16
CA LYS A 65 3.59 21.33 2.94
C LYS A 65 2.84 21.72 4.21
N LYS A 66 2.24 20.75 4.91
CA LYS A 66 1.55 21.00 6.19
C LYS A 66 2.50 21.57 7.25
N ARG A 67 3.73 21.08 7.32
CA ARG A 67 4.75 21.62 8.24
C ARG A 67 5.01 23.09 7.94
N ASP A 68 5.14 23.45 6.67
CA ASP A 68 5.43 24.83 6.26
C ASP A 68 4.25 25.76 6.50
N GLU A 69 3.03 25.33 6.18
CA GLU A 69 1.80 26.05 6.51
C GLU A 69 1.69 26.29 8.03
N LEU A 70 1.87 25.24 8.85
CA LEU A 70 1.81 25.36 10.30
C LEU A 70 2.93 26.23 10.87
N LYS A 71 4.11 26.22 10.25
CA LYS A 71 5.23 27.08 10.66
C LYS A 71 4.92 28.53 10.36
N GLU A 72 4.38 28.83 9.18
CA GLU A 72 3.95 30.16 8.80
C GLU A 72 2.80 30.65 9.69
N GLU A 73 1.81 29.81 9.97
CA GLU A 73 0.71 30.12 10.88
C GLU A 73 1.23 30.40 12.30
N LYS A 74 2.16 29.58 12.79
CA LYS A 74 2.81 29.80 14.09
C LYS A 74 3.57 31.13 14.13
N ASP A 75 4.27 31.48 13.06
CA ASP A 75 5.01 32.75 13.01
C ASP A 75 4.06 33.94 12.96
N LYS A 76 2.94 33.85 12.23
CA LYS A 76 1.85 34.84 12.26
C LYS A 76 1.25 34.97 13.65
N LEU A 77 0.90 33.85 14.29
CA LEU A 77 0.36 33.83 15.66
C LEU A 77 1.33 34.35 16.72
N LYS A 78 2.64 34.42 16.45
CA LYS A 78 3.63 34.93 17.41
C LYS A 78 3.96 36.40 17.19
N ASN A 79 4.09 36.80 15.93
CA ASN A 79 4.64 38.10 15.57
C ASN A 79 3.57 39.09 15.10
N ASP A 80 2.37 38.63 14.77
CA ASP A 80 1.27 39.47 14.26
C ASP A 80 0.09 39.53 15.25
N PRO A 81 0.02 40.57 16.09
CA PRO A 81 -1.08 40.75 17.04
C PRO A 81 -2.43 41.04 16.36
N GLU A 82 -2.45 41.59 15.15
CA GLU A 82 -3.68 41.86 14.40
C GLU A 82 -4.30 40.55 13.88
N TYR A 83 -3.46 39.63 13.40
CA TYR A 83 -3.87 38.28 13.04
C TYR A 83 -4.46 37.51 14.23
N ILE A 84 -3.86 37.64 15.42
CA ILE A 84 -4.37 37.03 16.66
C ILE A 84 -5.73 37.62 17.05
N GLU A 85 -5.89 38.94 16.99
CA GLU A 85 -7.17 39.60 17.30
C GLU A 85 -8.28 39.14 16.34
N LYS A 86 -7.95 39.03 15.04
CA LYS A 86 -8.88 38.50 14.03
C LYS A 86 -9.32 37.08 14.36
N ILE A 87 -8.41 36.16 14.65
CA ILE A 87 -8.76 34.77 15.02
C ILE A 87 -9.57 34.72 16.32
N ALA A 88 -9.21 35.53 17.32
CA ALA A 88 -9.94 35.59 18.58
C ALA A 88 -11.39 36.00 18.37
N ARG A 89 -11.65 37.01 17.52
CA ARG A 89 -12.99 37.51 17.22
C ARG A 89 -13.78 36.60 16.28
N GLU A 90 -13.17 36.09 15.20
CA GLU A 90 -13.87 35.30 14.17
C GLU A 90 -14.06 33.83 14.58
N LYS A 91 -12.98 33.17 15.02
CA LYS A 91 -12.99 31.73 15.31
C LYS A 91 -13.49 31.43 16.71
N TYR A 92 -13.10 32.25 17.68
CA TYR A 92 -13.41 32.02 19.09
C TYR A 92 -14.48 32.96 19.67
N LYS A 93 -14.98 33.93 18.88
CA LYS A 93 -15.98 34.93 19.32
C LYS A 93 -15.61 35.64 20.63
N MET A 94 -14.30 35.78 20.87
CA MET A 94 -13.77 36.46 22.05
C MET A 94 -13.97 37.97 21.93
N LYS A 95 -14.29 38.58 23.07
CA LYS A 95 -14.54 40.02 23.20
C LYS A 95 -13.59 40.63 24.22
N LYS A 96 -13.28 41.92 24.09
CA LYS A 96 -12.61 42.64 25.17
C LYS A 96 -13.55 42.74 26.38
N LYS A 97 -12.99 42.82 27.59
CA LYS A 97 -13.77 42.84 28.84
C LYS A 97 -14.81 43.97 28.90
N GLU A 98 -14.58 45.04 28.14
CA GLU A 98 -15.45 46.21 28.09
C GLU A 98 -16.41 46.24 26.87
N GLU A 99 -16.42 45.22 26.01
CA GLU A 99 -17.30 45.16 24.83
C GLU A 99 -18.62 44.38 25.12
N LYS A 100 -19.77 44.93 24.71
CA LYS A 100 -21.09 44.26 24.75
C LYS A 100 -21.32 43.51 23.43
N VAL A 101 -21.66 42.22 23.50
CA VAL A 101 -21.94 41.38 22.32
C VAL A 101 -23.44 41.37 22.07
N TYR A 102 -23.84 41.70 20.85
CA TYR A 102 -25.21 41.55 20.37
C TYR A 102 -25.26 40.31 19.47
N GLN A 103 -25.95 39.27 19.93
CA GLN A 103 -26.21 38.08 19.12
C GLN A 103 -27.62 38.25 18.55
N VAL A 104 -27.72 38.49 17.25
CA VAL A 104 -29.01 38.64 16.58
C VAL A 104 -29.53 37.24 16.29
N GLU A 105 -30.50 36.78 17.09
CA GLU A 105 -31.30 35.61 16.74
C GLU A 105 -32.30 36.09 15.68
N MET A 106 -32.12 35.59 14.45
CA MET A 106 -33.13 35.77 13.42
C MET A 106 -34.27 34.80 13.74
N ASP A 107 -35.31 35.30 14.38
CA ASP A 107 -36.59 34.59 14.44
C ASP A 107 -37.04 34.33 13.01
N LYS A 108 -37.08 33.04 12.65
CA LYS A 108 -37.66 32.60 11.38
C LYS A 108 -39.17 32.50 11.59
N ASP A 109 -39.89 33.46 11.03
CA ASP A 109 -41.33 33.35 10.75
C ASP A 109 -41.63 32.18 9.79
#